data_AF-A0A2V8ZZC1-F1
#
_entry.id   AF-A0A2V8ZZC1-F1
#
_cell.length_a   1.000
_cell.length_b   1.000
_cell.length_c   1.000
_cell.angle_alpha   90.00
_cell.angle_beta   90.00
_cell.angle_gamma   90.00
#
_symmetry.space_group_name_H-M   'P 1'
#
loop_
_entity.id
_entity.type
_entity.pdbx_description
1 polymer ?
#
loop_
_entity_poly.entity_id
_entity_poly.type
_entity_poly.pdbx_seq_one_letter_code
_entity_poly.pdbx_strand_id
1 'polypeptide(L)'
;MSLKPTSTFHYHACAHAFSGRFTRPFDHLIEVQAATALPIIGGHGNSRVENFQFREFVSFKKGYTHVSGGHQADDGSHNTLVTSVIERLNLLDIVTADRLVARLYSKHKPGDVEGTFSLVGSKFENLQIAGCPVQIELNLDLMEKIGTFELAQKEFAKKDDFRKIAEDPFQTGKPMQAPGLNGVFLCSWGSCDQIRRADPNNAAPGNRLCRQRRWIRGTGLQQRAWLSINFFCYQVWYS
;
A
#
# COMPACT_ATOMS: atom_id res chain seq x y z
N MET A 1 -18.86 16.42 -43.27
CA MET A 1 -17.72 15.94 -42.46
C MET A 1 -18.25 15.70 -41.06
N SER A 2 -18.41 14.44 -40.65
CA SER A 2 -18.86 14.12 -39.28
C SER A 2 -17.69 14.36 -38.33
N LEU A 3 -17.78 15.44 -37.53
CA LEU A 3 -16.82 15.71 -36.47
C LEU A 3 -16.90 14.55 -35.47
N LYS A 4 -15.87 13.70 -35.42
CA LYS A 4 -15.71 12.74 -34.32
C LYS A 4 -15.65 13.58 -33.04
N PRO A 5 -16.51 13.34 -32.03
CA PRO A 5 -16.43 14.07 -30.78
C PRO A 5 -15.03 13.87 -30.21
N THR A 6 -14.34 14.98 -29.93
CA THR A 6 -13.03 14.94 -29.30
C THR A 6 -13.24 14.53 -27.85
N SER A 7 -13.10 13.23 -27.56
CA SER A 7 -13.16 12.72 -26.20
C SER A 7 -11.97 13.29 -25.42
N THR A 8 -12.23 14.06 -24.38
CA THR A 8 -11.18 14.59 -23.50
C THR A 8 -10.96 13.59 -22.37
N PHE A 9 -9.72 13.15 -22.19
CA PHE A 9 -9.36 12.26 -21.09
C PHE A 9 -8.98 13.08 -19.86
N HIS A 10 -9.55 12.73 -18.70
CA HIS A 10 -9.26 13.37 -17.42
C HIS A 10 -8.32 12.49 -16.60
N TYR A 11 -7.15 13.02 -16.29
CA TYR A 11 -6.16 12.33 -15.47
C TYR A 11 -6.47 12.50 -13.98
N HIS A 12 -6.41 11.39 -13.25
CA HIS A 12 -6.58 11.37 -11.79
C HIS A 12 -5.53 10.44 -11.16
N ALA A 13 -4.70 11.00 -10.30
CA ALA A 13 -3.75 10.24 -9.49
C ALA A 13 -3.34 11.07 -8.28
N CYS A 14 -3.21 10.41 -7.13
CA CYS A 14 -2.73 10.99 -5.89
C CYS A 14 -1.68 10.07 -5.26
N ALA A 15 -0.73 10.66 -4.55
CA ALA A 15 0.34 9.96 -3.88
C ALA A 15 0.71 10.68 -2.59
N HIS A 16 1.06 9.91 -1.56
CA HIS A 16 1.77 10.44 -0.41
C HIS A 16 2.78 9.41 0.10
N ALA A 17 3.84 9.89 0.75
CA ALA A 17 4.87 9.01 1.30
C ALA A 17 4.41 8.42 2.63
N PHE A 18 3.96 9.25 3.55
CA PHE A 18 3.66 8.80 4.91
C PHE A 18 2.51 9.58 5.53
N SER A 19 1.61 8.88 6.21
CA SER A 19 0.61 9.46 7.10
C SER A 19 0.32 8.43 8.19
N GLY A 20 -0.24 8.86 9.32
CA GLY A 20 -0.55 7.92 10.39
C GLY A 20 -1.30 8.55 11.53
N ARG A 21 -1.97 7.72 12.33
CA ARG A 21 -2.63 8.17 13.56
C ARG A 21 -2.20 7.29 14.72
N PHE A 22 -1.64 7.92 15.73
CA PHE A 22 -1.44 7.30 17.03
C PHE A 22 -2.73 7.42 17.81
N THR A 23 -3.21 6.29 18.35
CA THR A 23 -4.38 6.28 19.25
C THR A 23 -3.97 6.09 20.71
N ARG A 24 -2.78 5.51 20.94
CA ARG A 24 -2.16 5.30 22.24
C ARG A 24 -0.65 5.47 22.10
N PRO A 25 0.05 6.00 23.12
CA PRO A 25 -0.47 6.46 24.42
C PRO A 25 -1.18 7.83 24.38
N PHE A 26 -1.12 8.56 23.28
CA PHE A 26 -1.87 9.79 23.03
C PHE A 26 -2.53 9.73 21.65
N ASP A 27 -3.60 10.49 21.46
CA ASP A 27 -4.29 10.61 20.17
C ASP A 27 -3.61 11.73 19.36
N HIS A 28 -2.92 11.37 18.29
CA HIS A 28 -2.28 12.34 17.40
C HIS A 28 -2.31 11.88 15.96
N LEU A 29 -2.69 12.80 15.09
CA LEU A 29 -2.67 12.64 13.64
C LEU A 29 -1.37 13.21 13.09
N ILE A 30 -0.58 12.36 12.45
CA ILE A 30 0.55 12.80 11.64
C ILE A 30 -0.01 13.24 10.30
N GLU A 31 0.17 14.52 9.97
CA GLU A 31 -0.23 15.07 8.68
C GLU A 31 0.50 14.39 7.53
N VAL A 32 -0.13 14.43 6.36
CA VAL A 32 0.35 13.75 5.15
C VAL A 32 1.70 14.31 4.71
N GLN A 33 2.71 13.44 4.64
CA GLN A 33 4.06 13.78 4.21
C GLN A 33 4.25 13.46 2.73
N ALA A 34 4.93 14.38 2.01
CA ALA A 34 5.19 14.32 0.58
C ALA A 34 3.93 14.04 -0.27
N ALA A 35 2.83 14.75 0.02
CA ALA A 35 1.60 14.65 -0.77
C ALA A 35 1.80 15.22 -2.19
N THR A 36 1.21 14.58 -3.20
CA THR A 36 1.20 15.04 -4.59
C THR A 36 -0.07 14.57 -5.29
N ALA A 37 -0.61 15.40 -6.17
CA ALA A 37 -1.71 15.05 -7.05
C ALA A 37 -1.34 15.36 -8.51
N LEU A 38 -1.87 14.57 -9.42
CA LEU A 38 -1.69 14.74 -10.86
C LEU A 38 -2.69 15.78 -11.39
N PRO A 39 -2.28 16.74 -12.23
CA PRO A 39 -3.20 17.66 -12.88
C PRO A 39 -4.16 16.93 -13.83
N ILE A 40 -5.39 17.43 -13.95
CA ILE A 40 -6.46 16.83 -14.76
C ILE A 40 -6.09 16.75 -16.25
N ILE A 41 -5.24 17.66 -16.72
CA ILE A 41 -4.75 17.70 -18.11
C ILE A 41 -3.56 16.78 -18.37
N GLY A 42 -3.09 16.05 -17.34
CA GLY A 42 -1.85 15.28 -17.37
C GLY A 42 -0.63 16.12 -16.98
N GLY A 43 0.56 15.58 -17.22
CA GLY A 43 1.85 16.18 -16.82
C GLY A 43 2.53 15.37 -15.72
N HIS A 44 3.30 16.04 -14.87
CA HIS A 44 4.00 15.39 -13.77
C HIS A 44 3.89 16.21 -12.48
N GLY A 45 3.94 15.52 -11.35
CA GLY A 45 4.02 16.12 -10.02
C GLY A 45 5.04 15.37 -9.18
N ASN A 46 5.68 16.06 -8.26
CA ASN A 46 6.60 15.46 -7.31
C ASN A 46 6.58 16.22 -5.99
N SER A 47 6.78 15.50 -4.90
CA SER A 47 6.96 16.06 -3.57
C SER A 47 7.98 15.25 -2.80
N ARG A 48 8.72 15.93 -1.91
CA ARG A 48 9.80 15.32 -1.15
C ARG A 48 9.85 15.93 0.24
N VAL A 49 10.08 15.06 1.22
CA VAL A 49 10.34 15.39 2.62
C VAL A 49 11.61 14.67 3.03
N GLU A 50 12.48 15.34 3.78
CA GLU A 50 13.73 14.79 4.28
C GLU A 50 13.82 14.93 5.78
N ASN A 51 14.54 14.00 6.40
CA ASN A 51 14.83 13.98 7.83
C ASN A 51 13.57 14.22 8.68
N PHE A 52 12.49 13.53 8.33
CA PHE A 52 11.26 13.63 9.08
C PHE A 52 11.41 12.85 10.37
N GLN A 53 11.10 13.51 11.47
CA GLN A 53 11.09 12.90 12.79
C GLN A 53 9.88 13.39 13.55
N PHE A 54 9.05 12.43 13.96
CA PHE A 54 7.96 12.67 14.89
C PHE A 54 8.32 12.08 16.25
N ARG A 55 8.83 12.95 17.14
CA ARG A 55 9.30 12.60 18.47
C ARG A 55 10.28 11.42 18.41
N GLU A 56 10.04 10.39 19.21
CA GLU A 56 10.79 9.13 19.24
C GLU A 56 10.00 8.00 18.55
N PHE A 57 8.83 8.29 17.98
CA PHE A 57 7.92 7.25 17.51
C PHE A 57 8.10 6.91 16.03
N VAL A 58 8.35 7.90 15.19
CA VAL A 58 8.55 7.71 13.75
C VAL A 58 9.73 8.55 13.32
N SER A 59 10.62 7.95 12.55
CA SER A 59 11.60 8.70 11.77
C SER A 59 11.77 8.07 10.39
N PHE A 60 12.04 8.92 9.40
CA PHE A 60 12.53 8.45 8.11
C PHE A 60 13.50 9.46 7.51
N LYS A 61 14.50 8.95 6.78
CA LYS A 61 15.52 9.82 6.18
C LYS A 61 14.96 10.60 4.99
N LYS A 62 14.16 9.95 4.16
CA LYS A 62 13.62 10.56 2.94
C LYS A 62 12.32 9.92 2.55
N GLY A 63 11.31 10.74 2.29
CA GLY A 63 10.03 10.35 1.71
C GLY A 63 9.81 11.16 0.45
N TYR A 64 9.48 10.52 -0.67
CA TYR A 64 9.16 11.24 -1.89
C TYR A 64 8.10 10.52 -2.70
N THR A 65 7.38 11.33 -3.45
CA THR A 65 6.34 10.88 -4.36
C THR A 65 6.57 11.46 -5.73
N HIS A 66 6.14 10.70 -6.72
CA HIS A 66 6.15 11.11 -8.11
C HIS A 66 4.87 10.62 -8.76
N VAL A 67 4.17 11.53 -9.43
CA VAL A 67 3.02 11.21 -10.26
C VAL A 67 3.29 11.68 -11.67
N SER A 68 2.84 10.93 -12.65
CA SER A 68 2.96 11.26 -14.07
C SER A 68 1.71 10.79 -14.81
N GLY A 69 1.27 11.59 -15.78
CA GLY A 69 0.13 11.33 -16.64
C GLY A 69 0.46 11.79 -18.04
N GLY A 70 0.29 10.92 -19.02
CA GLY A 70 0.64 11.24 -20.40
C GLY A 70 -0.21 10.50 -21.41
N HIS A 71 -0.29 11.06 -22.62
CA HIS A 71 -0.88 10.41 -23.77
C HIS A 71 0.24 9.78 -24.60
N GLN A 72 0.13 8.48 -24.83
CA GLN A 72 1.06 7.76 -25.70
C GLN A 72 0.56 7.88 -27.14
N ALA A 73 1.32 8.58 -27.99
CA ALA A 73 0.96 8.78 -29.40
C ALA A 73 0.90 7.47 -30.20
N ASP A 74 1.73 6.49 -29.84
CA ASP A 74 1.85 5.23 -30.58
C ASP A 74 0.58 4.36 -30.48
N ASP A 75 0.04 4.21 -29.26
CA ASP A 75 -1.11 3.36 -28.97
C ASP A 75 -2.42 4.16 -28.79
N GLY A 76 -2.34 5.49 -28.80
CA GLY A 76 -3.43 6.39 -28.39
C GLY A 76 -3.83 6.24 -26.91
N SER A 77 -3.04 5.53 -26.10
CA SER A 77 -3.39 5.19 -24.73
C SER A 77 -3.03 6.30 -23.75
N HIS A 78 -3.87 6.51 -22.75
CA HIS A 78 -3.59 7.40 -21.63
C HIS A 78 -3.01 6.59 -20.47
N ASN A 79 -1.82 6.99 -20.02
CA ASN A 79 -1.08 6.30 -18.98
C ASN A 79 -0.96 7.20 -17.75
N THR A 80 -1.07 6.59 -16.58
CA THR A 80 -0.88 7.23 -15.28
C THR A 80 0.09 6.40 -14.46
N LEU A 81 1.11 7.03 -13.91
CA LEU A 81 2.11 6.42 -13.04
C LEU A 81 2.11 7.14 -11.70
N VAL A 82 2.03 6.37 -10.62
CA VAL A 82 2.19 6.85 -9.26
C VAL A 82 3.32 6.06 -8.60
N THR A 83 4.26 6.77 -8.01
CA THR A 83 5.35 6.19 -7.23
C THR A 83 5.44 6.90 -5.89
N SER A 84 5.57 6.12 -4.83
CA SER A 84 5.79 6.61 -3.48
C SER A 84 6.88 5.80 -2.83
N VAL A 85 7.85 6.49 -2.23
CA VAL A 85 9.06 5.90 -1.68
C VAL A 85 9.34 6.46 -0.30
N ILE A 86 9.67 5.58 0.63
CA ILE A 86 10.22 5.93 1.94
C ILE A 86 11.57 5.23 2.10
N GLU A 87 12.59 5.97 2.50
CA GLU A 87 13.94 5.47 2.76
C GLU A 87 14.28 5.60 4.24
N ARG A 88 14.87 4.55 4.79
CA ARG A 88 15.25 4.38 6.20
C ARG A 88 14.09 4.66 7.15
N LEU A 89 12.99 3.93 6.98
CA LEU A 89 11.86 4.01 7.90
C LEU A 89 12.24 3.36 9.23
N ASN A 90 11.98 4.06 10.32
CA ASN A 90 12.01 3.53 11.66
C ASN A 90 10.72 3.93 12.39
N LEU A 91 9.96 2.92 12.81
CA LEU A 91 8.76 3.07 13.60
C LEU A 91 8.95 2.36 14.95
N LEU A 92 8.97 3.14 16.03
CA LEU A 92 9.07 2.69 17.42
C LEU A 92 10.30 1.81 17.72
N ASP A 93 11.35 1.85 16.90
CA ASP A 93 12.48 0.89 16.91
C ASP A 93 12.05 -0.58 16.76
N ILE A 94 10.79 -0.82 16.36
CA ILE A 94 10.22 -2.15 16.17
C ILE A 94 10.16 -2.45 14.68
N VAL A 95 9.54 -1.58 13.88
CA VAL A 95 9.42 -1.81 12.43
C VAL A 95 10.43 -0.92 11.72
N THR A 96 11.44 -1.55 11.13
CA THR A 96 12.48 -0.84 10.38
C THR A 96 12.52 -1.35 8.94
N ALA A 97 12.80 -0.46 8.00
CA ALA A 97 12.98 -0.82 6.59
C ALA A 97 13.96 0.14 5.93
N ASP A 98 14.86 -0.38 5.09
CA ASP A 98 15.82 0.46 4.36
C ASP A 98 15.14 1.23 3.24
N ARG A 99 14.21 0.58 2.53
CA ARG A 99 13.47 1.21 1.46
C ARG A 99 12.12 0.53 1.24
N LEU A 100 11.08 1.35 1.20
CA LEU A 100 9.74 0.96 0.81
C LEU A 100 9.43 1.65 -0.51
N VAL A 101 9.09 0.88 -1.54
CA VAL A 101 8.67 1.41 -2.83
C VAL A 101 7.29 0.86 -3.11
N ALA A 102 6.34 1.76 -3.34
CA ALA A 102 5.07 1.41 -3.93
C ALA A 102 4.93 2.14 -5.25
N ARG A 103 4.59 1.38 -6.27
CA ARG A 103 4.42 1.88 -7.62
C ARG A 103 3.15 1.29 -8.19
N LEU A 104 2.31 2.17 -8.70
CA LEU A 104 1.09 1.82 -9.41
C LEU A 104 1.14 2.46 -10.78
N TYR A 105 0.89 1.64 -11.79
CA TYR A 105 0.77 2.06 -13.17
C TYR A 105 -0.64 1.75 -13.65
N SER A 106 -1.27 2.67 -14.36
CA SER A 106 -2.57 2.48 -15.00
C SER A 106 -2.45 2.86 -16.48
N LYS A 107 -3.04 2.05 -17.35
CA LYS A 107 -3.11 2.28 -18.79
C LYS A 107 -4.56 2.14 -19.24
N HIS A 108 -5.04 3.18 -19.92
CA HIS A 108 -6.37 3.22 -20.49
C HIS A 108 -6.28 3.39 -22.01
N LYS A 109 -6.81 2.44 -22.78
CA LYS A 109 -6.83 2.55 -24.24
C LYS A 109 -8.14 3.18 -24.72
N PRO A 110 -8.14 3.82 -25.90
CA PRO A 110 -9.37 4.34 -26.48
C PRO A 110 -10.39 3.22 -26.71
N GLY A 111 -11.59 3.37 -26.16
CA GLY A 111 -12.67 2.39 -26.29
C GLY A 111 -12.72 1.32 -25.18
N ASP A 112 -11.75 1.30 -24.28
CA ASP A 112 -11.87 0.49 -23.07
C ASP A 112 -12.93 1.11 -22.15
N VAL A 113 -13.70 0.25 -21.48
CA VAL A 113 -14.64 0.67 -20.42
C VAL A 113 -13.89 0.90 -19.11
N GLU A 114 -12.75 0.22 -18.94
CA GLU A 114 -11.96 0.25 -17.72
C GLU A 114 -10.45 0.30 -18.03
N GLY A 115 -9.69 1.03 -17.21
CA GLY A 115 -8.24 1.02 -17.28
C GLY A 115 -7.65 -0.26 -16.70
N THR A 116 -6.56 -0.73 -17.31
CA THR A 116 -5.75 -1.80 -16.72
C THR A 116 -4.76 -1.21 -15.72
N PHE A 117 -4.50 -1.90 -14.62
CA PHE A 117 -3.49 -1.47 -13.64
C PHE A 117 -2.44 -2.54 -13.36
N SER A 118 -1.26 -2.10 -12.93
CA SER A 118 -0.13 -2.95 -12.58
C SER A 118 0.64 -2.35 -11.40
N LEU A 119 1.07 -3.22 -10.49
CA LEU A 119 1.85 -2.87 -9.29
C LEU A 119 3.36 -3.15 -9.45
N VAL A 120 3.80 -3.44 -10.68
CA VAL A 120 5.19 -3.80 -10.98
C VAL A 120 6.15 -2.69 -10.54
N GLY A 121 7.17 -3.10 -9.79
CA GLY A 121 8.17 -2.20 -9.20
C GLY A 121 7.90 -1.83 -7.75
N SER A 122 6.77 -2.26 -7.17
CA SER A 122 6.56 -2.23 -5.73
C SER A 122 7.46 -3.26 -5.03
N LYS A 123 8.14 -2.87 -3.95
CA LYS A 123 9.06 -3.74 -3.20
C LYS A 123 9.34 -3.23 -1.80
N PHE A 124 9.73 -4.18 -0.94
CA PHE A 124 10.20 -3.96 0.42
C PHE A 124 11.67 -4.37 0.50
N GLU A 125 12.55 -3.46 0.91
CA GLU A 125 13.99 -3.73 1.10
C GLU A 125 14.33 -3.75 2.59
N ASN A 126 14.92 -4.85 3.04
CA ASN A 126 15.42 -5.06 4.41
C ASN A 126 14.40 -4.69 5.50
N LEU A 127 13.15 -5.12 5.29
CA LEU A 127 12.13 -4.99 6.31
C LEU A 127 12.46 -5.89 7.51
N GLN A 128 12.43 -5.31 8.69
CA GLN A 128 12.61 -6.01 9.95
C GLN A 128 11.50 -5.64 10.93
N ILE A 129 11.07 -6.63 11.70
CA ILE A 129 10.13 -6.43 12.81
C ILE A 129 10.79 -6.95 14.09
N ALA A 130 10.96 -6.07 15.07
CA ALA A 130 11.69 -6.32 16.31
C ALA A 130 13.10 -6.90 16.07
N GLY A 131 13.78 -6.43 15.02
CA GLY A 131 15.11 -6.92 14.61
C GLY A 131 15.12 -8.26 13.86
N CYS A 132 13.97 -8.90 13.65
CA CYS A 132 13.86 -10.10 12.83
C CYS A 132 13.61 -9.72 11.36
N PRO A 133 14.43 -10.17 10.40
CA PRO A 133 14.19 -9.91 8.99
C PRO A 133 12.89 -10.60 8.53
N VAL A 134 12.05 -9.85 7.83
CA VAL A 134 10.80 -10.34 7.26
C VAL A 134 10.85 -10.16 5.75
N GLN A 135 10.73 -11.27 5.03
CA GLN A 135 10.57 -11.24 3.58
C GLN A 135 9.08 -11.20 3.26
N ILE A 136 8.65 -10.13 2.60
CA ILE A 136 7.30 -9.99 2.06
C ILE A 136 7.36 -10.29 0.57
N GLU A 137 6.70 -11.36 0.16
CA GLU A 137 6.48 -11.66 -1.24
C GLU A 137 5.16 -11.00 -1.70
N LEU A 138 5.29 -10.02 -2.59
CA LEU A 138 4.14 -9.43 -3.26
C LEU A 138 3.68 -10.40 -4.36
N ASN A 139 2.44 -10.85 -4.30
CA ASN A 139 1.86 -11.68 -5.34
C ASN A 139 1.47 -10.82 -6.56
N LEU A 140 2.48 -10.36 -7.29
CA LEU A 140 2.33 -9.53 -8.47
C LEU A 140 1.60 -10.28 -9.60
N ASP A 141 1.82 -11.58 -9.72
CA ASP A 141 1.16 -12.43 -10.72
C ASP A 141 -0.35 -12.48 -10.51
N LEU A 142 -0.81 -12.56 -9.26
CA LEU A 142 -2.24 -12.47 -8.96
C LEU A 142 -2.79 -11.10 -9.33
N MET A 143 -2.08 -10.02 -8.99
CA MET A 143 -2.49 -8.64 -9.30
C MET A 143 -2.55 -8.37 -10.80
N GLU A 144 -1.63 -8.94 -11.58
CA GLU A 144 -1.64 -8.84 -13.04
C GLU A 144 -2.81 -9.61 -13.66
N LYS A 145 -3.16 -10.78 -13.11
CA LYS A 145 -4.37 -11.53 -13.51
C LYS A 145 -5.66 -10.77 -13.24
N ILE A 146 -5.71 -9.97 -12.16
CA ILE A 146 -6.88 -9.15 -11.79
C ILE A 146 -6.71 -7.67 -12.17
N GLY A 147 -6.00 -7.37 -13.26
CA GLY A 147 -5.64 -6.00 -13.66
C GLY A 147 -6.80 -5.05 -13.99
N THR A 148 -8.05 -5.46 -13.79
CA THR A 148 -9.28 -4.63 -13.90
C THR A 148 -10.20 -4.91 -12.72
N PHE A 149 -10.95 -3.92 -12.28
CA PHE A 149 -11.93 -4.00 -11.20
C PHE A 149 -13.02 -5.02 -11.49
N GLU A 150 -13.49 -5.13 -12.74
CA GLU A 150 -14.48 -6.14 -13.10
C GLU A 150 -13.94 -7.57 -12.86
N LEU A 151 -12.69 -7.84 -13.26
CA LEU A 151 -12.04 -9.12 -12.99
C LEU A 151 -11.83 -9.34 -11.50
N ALA A 152 -11.42 -8.31 -10.75
CA ALA A 152 -11.27 -8.42 -9.31
C ALA A 152 -12.59 -8.73 -8.59
N GLN A 153 -13.72 -8.14 -9.02
CA GLN A 153 -15.05 -8.49 -8.49
C GLN A 153 -15.43 -9.94 -8.82
N LYS A 154 -15.18 -10.38 -10.06
CA LYS A 154 -15.44 -11.77 -10.48
C LYS A 154 -14.61 -12.76 -9.66
N GLU A 155 -13.33 -12.47 -9.45
CA GLU A 155 -12.45 -13.29 -8.60
C GLU A 155 -12.82 -13.22 -7.12
N PHE A 156 -13.33 -12.09 -6.61
CA PHE A 156 -13.83 -12.00 -5.25
C PHE A 156 -15.12 -12.81 -5.03
N ALA A 157 -15.99 -12.86 -6.05
CA ALA A 157 -17.21 -13.67 -6.01
C ALA A 157 -16.89 -15.17 -5.99
N LYS A 158 -15.83 -15.58 -6.68
CA LYS A 158 -15.28 -16.94 -6.57
C LYS A 158 -14.71 -17.12 -5.15
N LYS A 159 -15.05 -18.21 -4.47
CA LYS A 159 -14.59 -18.50 -3.09
C LYS A 159 -13.12 -18.97 -3.05
N ASP A 160 -12.26 -18.29 -3.80
CA ASP A 160 -10.86 -18.65 -3.99
C ASP A 160 -9.95 -17.88 -3.01
N ASP A 161 -8.63 -18.12 -3.14
CA ASP A 161 -7.61 -17.56 -2.26
C ASP A 161 -7.63 -16.02 -2.23
N PHE A 162 -8.03 -15.36 -3.32
CA PHE A 162 -8.21 -13.90 -3.36
C PHE A 162 -9.29 -13.44 -2.37
N ARG A 163 -10.43 -14.14 -2.28
CA ARG A 163 -11.49 -13.83 -1.34
C ARG A 163 -11.03 -14.03 0.11
N LYS A 164 -10.27 -15.09 0.40
CA LYS A 164 -9.71 -15.31 1.75
C LYS A 164 -8.78 -14.17 2.16
N ILE A 165 -7.93 -13.71 1.24
CA ILE A 165 -7.02 -12.59 1.46
C ILE A 165 -7.80 -11.28 1.64
N ALA A 166 -8.84 -11.05 0.84
CA ALA A 166 -9.62 -9.81 0.85
C ALA A 166 -10.64 -9.72 2.01
N GLU A 167 -11.29 -10.82 2.39
CA GLU A 167 -12.24 -10.85 3.51
C GLU A 167 -11.52 -10.76 4.86
N ASP A 168 -10.34 -11.38 4.99
CA ASP A 168 -9.59 -11.39 6.25
C ASP A 168 -8.09 -11.25 6.03
N PRO A 169 -7.62 -10.04 5.64
CA PRO A 169 -6.21 -9.77 5.37
C PRO A 169 -5.31 -9.98 6.60
N PHE A 170 -5.90 -10.02 7.79
CA PHE A 170 -5.20 -10.18 9.07
C PHE A 170 -5.45 -11.54 9.73
N GLN A 171 -6.20 -12.46 9.10
CA GLN A 171 -6.56 -13.76 9.69
C GLN A 171 -7.23 -13.63 11.07
N THR A 172 -7.99 -12.55 11.27
CA THR A 172 -8.70 -12.17 12.48
C THR A 172 -9.96 -13.00 12.74
N GLY A 173 -10.43 -13.77 11.76
CA GLY A 173 -11.68 -14.53 11.79
C GLY A 173 -12.95 -13.67 11.67
N LYS A 174 -12.82 -12.38 11.33
CA LYS A 174 -13.94 -11.46 11.14
C LYS A 174 -13.92 -10.93 9.70
N PRO A 175 -14.79 -11.42 8.80
CA PRO A 175 -14.77 -11.00 7.41
C PRO A 175 -15.15 -9.51 7.29
N MET A 176 -14.36 -8.76 6.52
CA MET A 176 -14.73 -7.43 6.08
C MET A 176 -15.96 -7.50 5.17
N GLN A 177 -16.84 -6.49 5.25
CA GLN A 177 -17.95 -6.38 4.30
C GLN A 177 -17.41 -6.15 2.88
N ALA A 178 -18.06 -6.77 1.90
CA ALA A 178 -17.69 -6.64 0.50
C ALA A 178 -17.71 -5.16 0.07
N PRO A 179 -16.73 -4.70 -0.72
CA PRO A 179 -16.73 -3.35 -1.24
C PRO A 179 -17.96 -3.12 -2.13
N GLY A 180 -18.57 -1.93 -2.02
CA GLY A 180 -19.68 -1.53 -2.90
C GLY A 180 -19.24 -1.28 -4.35
N LEU A 181 -20.17 -0.82 -5.19
CA LEU A 181 -19.96 -0.54 -6.64
C LEU A 181 -18.75 0.37 -6.96
N ASN A 182 -18.33 1.20 -6.00
CA ASN A 182 -17.11 2.01 -6.09
C ASN A 182 -16.08 1.44 -5.12
N GLY A 183 -15.29 0.46 -5.59
CA GLY A 183 -14.29 -0.20 -4.75
C GLY A 183 -13.02 0.64 -4.64
N VAL A 184 -12.51 0.77 -3.41
CA VAL A 184 -11.16 1.27 -3.16
C VAL A 184 -10.27 0.06 -2.92
N PHE A 185 -9.20 -0.09 -3.70
CA PHE A 185 -8.13 -1.03 -3.36
C PHE A 185 -7.28 -0.41 -2.25
N LEU A 186 -7.59 -0.81 -1.02
CA LEU A 186 -6.83 -0.40 0.13
C LEU A 186 -5.70 -1.40 0.38
N CYS A 187 -4.52 -1.14 -0.16
CA CYS A 187 -3.30 -1.79 0.31
C CYS A 187 -2.87 -1.06 1.60
N SER A 188 -3.47 -1.43 2.73
CA SER A 188 -3.05 -0.91 4.03
C SER A 188 -2.21 -1.95 4.77
N TRP A 189 -1.13 -1.48 5.37
CA TRP A 189 -0.45 -2.23 6.42
C TRP A 189 -1.26 -2.09 7.70
N GLY A 190 -1.62 -3.20 8.35
CA GLY A 190 -2.38 -3.19 9.60
C GLY A 190 -1.56 -3.61 10.80
N SER A 191 -1.91 -2.99 11.93
CA SER A 191 -1.59 -3.29 13.34
C SER A 191 -0.68 -4.48 13.66
N CYS A 192 0.38 -4.19 14.44
CA CYS A 192 1.24 -5.16 15.12
C CYS A 192 0.55 -5.86 16.32
N ASP A 193 -0.77 -6.09 16.28
CA ASP A 193 -1.49 -6.88 17.29
C ASP A 193 -1.42 -8.40 17.00
N GLN A 194 -0.98 -8.82 15.80
CA GLN A 194 -1.12 -10.22 15.36
C GLN A 194 0.07 -10.80 14.59
N ILE A 195 1.31 -10.54 15.03
CA ILE A 195 2.37 -11.53 14.82
C ILE A 195 2.05 -12.72 15.74
N ARG A 196 1.15 -13.61 15.28
CA ARG A 196 0.93 -14.90 15.92
C ARG A 196 2.26 -15.66 15.85
N ARG A 197 2.80 -15.89 17.04
CA ARG A 197 3.73 -16.98 17.42
C ARG A 197 3.99 -17.93 16.26
N ALA A 198 5.20 -17.87 15.69
CA ALA A 198 5.75 -18.99 14.94
C ALA A 198 5.52 -20.26 15.78
N ASP A 199 4.87 -21.25 15.18
CA ASP A 199 4.62 -22.54 15.82
C ASP A 199 5.98 -23.14 16.24
N PRO A 200 6.25 -23.36 17.54
CA PRO A 200 7.52 -23.91 17.99
C PRO A 200 7.77 -25.34 17.52
N ASN A 201 6.78 -25.99 16.88
CA ASN A 201 6.89 -27.37 16.41
C ASN A 201 7.37 -27.54 14.96
N ASN A 202 7.57 -26.45 14.19
CA ASN A 202 8.03 -26.54 12.80
C ASN A 202 9.36 -25.82 12.53
N ALA A 203 10.19 -25.64 13.57
CA ALA A 203 11.54 -25.11 13.42
C ALA A 203 12.51 -26.22 13.00
N ALA A 204 13.07 -26.09 11.79
CA ALA A 204 14.24 -26.85 11.37
C ALA A 204 15.38 -26.74 12.42
N PRO A 205 16.14 -27.82 12.67
CA PRO A 205 17.11 -27.85 13.76
C PRO A 205 18.38 -27.08 13.34
N GLY A 206 18.53 -25.83 13.78
CA GLY A 206 19.73 -25.07 13.43
C GLY A 206 19.80 -23.66 13.97
N ASN A 207 19.76 -23.50 15.31
CA ASN A 207 20.49 -22.50 16.11
C ASN A 207 19.69 -22.15 17.37
N ARG A 208 19.97 -22.93 18.42
CA ARG A 208 19.61 -22.64 19.81
C ARG A 208 20.53 -21.55 20.32
N LEU A 209 20.02 -20.34 20.61
CA LEU A 209 20.54 -19.43 21.63
C LEU A 209 19.61 -18.21 21.76
N CYS A 210 18.51 -18.37 22.51
CA CYS A 210 17.91 -17.31 23.33
C CYS A 210 16.80 -17.92 24.21
N ARG A 211 17.21 -18.76 25.18
CA ARG A 211 16.37 -19.13 26.31
C ARG A 211 16.73 -18.22 27.48
N GLN A 212 15.90 -17.22 27.77
CA GLN A 212 15.68 -16.79 29.15
C GLN A 212 14.25 -16.31 29.31
N ARG A 213 13.45 -17.18 29.94
CA ARG A 213 12.13 -16.86 30.48
C ARG A 213 12.35 -16.00 31.72
N ARG A 214 11.79 -14.79 31.76
CA ARG A 214 11.43 -14.15 33.03
C ARG A 214 10.00 -13.63 32.91
N TRP A 215 9.11 -14.30 33.63
CA TRP A 215 7.74 -13.89 33.82
C TRP A 215 7.71 -12.56 34.58
N ILE A 216 7.12 -11.53 33.99
CA ILE A 216 6.56 -10.41 34.73
C ILE A 216 5.10 -10.32 34.32
N ARG A 217 4.20 -10.64 35.25
CA ARG A 217 2.78 -10.27 35.16
C ARG A 217 2.74 -8.74 35.18
N GLY A 218 2.51 -8.14 34.02
CA GLY A 218 2.25 -6.71 33.84
C GLY A 218 0.98 -6.56 33.01
N THR A 219 0.04 -5.80 33.55
CA THR A 219 -1.25 -5.41 32.97
C THR A 219 -1.17 -5.12 31.46
N GLY A 220 -2.02 -5.77 30.67
CA GLY A 220 -2.02 -5.70 29.21
C GLY A 220 -2.25 -4.29 28.66
N LEU A 221 -1.16 -3.63 28.27
CA LEU A 221 -1.17 -2.50 27.35
C LEU A 221 -1.18 -3.06 25.92
N GLN A 222 -2.36 -3.32 25.36
CA GLN A 222 -2.50 -3.39 23.90
C GLN A 222 -2.23 -2.00 23.33
N GLN A 223 -1.04 -1.80 22.78
CA GLN A 223 -0.68 -0.62 22.00
C GLN A 223 -1.16 -0.87 20.56
N ARG A 224 -2.29 -0.27 20.20
CA ARG A 224 -2.80 -0.27 18.82
C ARG A 224 -2.24 0.95 18.10
N ALA A 225 -1.15 0.75 17.37
CA ALA A 225 -0.70 1.70 16.36
C ALA A 225 -1.35 1.33 15.02
N TRP A 226 -2.17 2.23 14.47
CA TRP A 226 -2.69 2.10 13.12
C TRP A 226 -1.73 2.83 12.18
N LEU A 227 -0.78 2.09 11.61
CA LEU A 227 0.13 2.60 10.60
C LEU A 227 -0.45 2.33 9.21
N SER A 228 -1.29 3.23 8.71
CA SER A 228 -1.77 3.11 7.33
C SER A 228 -0.80 3.80 6.38
N ILE A 229 0.13 3.02 5.81
CA ILE A 229 0.79 3.43 4.56
C ILE A 229 -0.27 3.25 3.47
N ASN A 230 -1.07 4.29 3.24
CA ASN A 230 -2.16 4.25 2.29
C ASN A 230 -1.68 4.69 0.91
N PHE A 231 -1.73 3.80 -0.08
CA PHE A 231 -1.62 4.21 -1.48
C PHE A 231 -3.04 4.45 -2.01
N PHE A 232 -3.51 5.70 -1.94
CA PHE A 232 -4.77 6.08 -2.57
C PHE A 232 -4.52 6.51 -4.01
N CYS A 233 -4.68 5.58 -4.96
CA CYS A 233 -4.97 5.96 -6.33
C CYS A 233 -6.48 5.80 -6.55
N TYR A 234 -7.17 6.94 -6.61
CA TYR A 234 -8.58 6.99 -6.98
C TYR A 234 -8.67 7.14 -8.50
N GLN A 235 -9.24 6.15 -9.19
CA GLN A 235 -9.85 6.38 -10.51
C GLN A 235 -11.35 6.61 -10.26
N VAL A 236 -11.76 7.88 -10.15
CA VAL A 236 -13.19 8.22 -10.27
C VAL A 236 -13.48 8.37 -11.76
N TRP A 237 -14.28 7.45 -12.30
CA TRP A 237 -14.84 7.56 -13.64
C TRP A 237 -16.11 8.42 -13.55
N TYR A 238 -16.10 9.58 -14.22
CA TYR A 238 -17.34 10.24 -14.63
C TYR A 238 -17.46 10.06 -16.14
N SER A 239 -18.50 9.33 -16.54
CA SER A 239 -19.04 9.27 -17.90
C SER A 239 -19.70 10.59 -18.28
#